data_AF-A0A067EID6-F1
#
_entry.id   AF-A0A067EID6-F1
#
_cell.length_a   1.000
_cell.length_b   1.000
_cell.length_c   1.000
_cell.angle_alpha   90.00
_cell.angle_beta   90.00
_cell.angle_gamma   90.00
#
_symmetry.space_group_name_H-M   'P 1'
#
loop_
_entity.id
_entity.type
_entity.pdbx_description
1 polymer ?
#
loop_
_entity_poly.entity_id
_entity_poly.type
_entity_poly.pdbx_seq_one_letter_code
_entity_poly.pdbx_strand_id
1 'polypeptide(L)' 'ITESKSMQAMCHAYAAVSYFCIGDAESSSQAIDLIGPVYQMKDTINGVREEASLHFAYGLLLMRQQDFQEARLADCS' A
#
# COMPACT_ATOMS: atom_id res chain seq x y z
N ILE A 1 2.54 25.07 10.07
CA ILE A 1 2.86 24.49 8.74
C ILE A 1 1.94 23.30 8.59
N THR A 2 0.86 23.42 7.83
CA THR A 2 -0.05 22.29 7.58
C THR A 2 0.45 21.60 6.32
N GLU A 3 0.91 20.36 6.43
CA GLU A 3 1.29 19.58 5.26
C GLU A 3 0.09 19.45 4.32
N SER A 4 0.33 19.56 3.01
CA SER A 4 -0.71 19.30 2.01
C SER A 4 -1.20 17.86 2.17
N LYS A 5 -2.52 17.63 2.06
CA LYS A 5 -3.11 16.28 2.08
C LYS A 5 -2.41 15.33 1.09
N SER A 6 -1.97 15.86 -0.06
CA SER A 6 -1.19 15.11 -1.05
C SER A 6 0.16 14.65 -0.50
N MET A 7 0.84 15.49 0.27
CA MET A 7 2.13 15.14 0.88
C MET A 7 1.97 14.02 1.91
N GLN A 8 0.95 14.10 2.76
CA GLN A 8 0.66 13.03 3.73
C GLN A 8 0.29 11.71 3.04
N ALA A 9 -0.55 11.77 2.00
CA ALA A 9 -0.90 10.60 1.20
C ALA A 9 0.34 9.93 0.59
N MET A 10 1.27 10.72 0.06
CA MET A 10 2.51 10.22 -0.51
C MET A 10 3.44 9.62 0.54
N CYS A 11 3.59 10.27 1.70
CA CYS A 11 4.39 9.73 2.81
C CYS A 11 3.85 8.37 3.27
N HIS A 12 2.52 8.23 3.41
CA HIS A 12 1.90 6.96 3.76
C HIS A 12 2.07 5.90 2.66
N ALA A 13 1.94 6.27 1.38
CA ALA A 13 2.16 5.34 0.27
C ALA A 13 3.59 4.80 0.26
N TYR A 14 4.59 5.67 0.42
CA TYR A 14 6.00 5.25 0.49
C TYR A 14 6.33 4.44 1.74
N ALA A 15 5.75 4.80 2.89
CA ALA A 15 5.88 4.00 4.11
C ALA A 15 5.29 2.59 3.91
N ALA A 16 4.09 2.48 3.32
CA ALA A 16 3.46 1.21 3.03
C ALA A 16 4.32 0.32 2.11
N VAL A 17 4.90 0.88 1.05
CA VAL A 17 5.85 0.17 0.17
C VAL A 17 7.11 -0.25 0.94
N SER A 18 7.59 0.56 1.87
CA SER A 18 8.78 0.23 2.67
C SER A 18 8.50 -0.94 3.61
N TYR A 19 7.40 -0.90 4.35
CA TYR A 19 6.95 -2.00 5.21
C TYR A 19 6.69 -3.29 4.43
N PHE A 20 6.12 -3.15 3.25
CA PHE A 20 5.97 -4.26 2.31
C PHE A 20 7.31 -4.92 1.96
N CYS A 21 8.35 -4.14 1.69
CA CYS A 21 9.69 -4.65 1.37
C CYS A 21 10.37 -5.35 2.55
N ILE A 22 10.02 -5.02 3.80
CA ILE A 22 10.52 -5.74 4.98
C ILE A 22 9.95 -7.17 4.99
N GLY A 23 8.67 -7.32 4.65
CA GLY A 23 8.09 -8.60 4.25
C GLY A 23 7.74 -9.57 5.37
N ASP A 24 7.93 -9.21 6.64
CA ASP A 24 7.38 -9.96 7.77
C ASP A 24 5.87 -9.70 7.95
N ALA A 25 5.22 -10.49 8.80
CA ALA A 25 3.77 -10.42 9.00
C ALA A 25 3.31 -9.11 9.67
N GLU A 26 4.09 -8.56 10.61
CA GLU A 26 3.78 -7.32 11.30
C GLU A 26 3.92 -6.13 10.34
N SER A 27 5.03 -6.06 9.61
CA SER A 27 5.24 -5.03 8.59
C SER A 27 4.18 -5.12 7.47
N SER A 28 3.79 -6.32 7.07
CA SER A 28 2.71 -6.50 6.08
C SER A 28 1.37 -5.97 6.59
N SER A 29 1.05 -6.17 7.87
CA SER A 29 -0.15 -5.57 8.49
C SER A 29 -0.07 -4.04 8.48
N GLN A 30 1.07 -3.47 8.88
CA GLN A 30 1.28 -2.02 8.89
C GLN A 30 1.17 -1.41 7.49
N ALA A 31 1.66 -2.09 6.46
CA ALA A 31 1.52 -1.66 5.07
C ALA A 31 0.05 -1.57 4.63
N ILE A 32 -0.77 -2.54 5.02
CA ILE A 32 -2.22 -2.57 4.74
C ILE A 32 -2.94 -1.42 5.44
N ASP A 33 -2.65 -1.23 6.72
CA ASP A 33 -3.27 -0.17 7.54
C ASP A 33 -2.93 1.23 7.03
N LEU A 34 -1.73 1.41 6.47
CA LEU A 34 -1.28 2.67 5.89
C LEU A 34 -1.85 2.92 4.49
N ILE A 35 -1.91 1.93 3.60
CA ILE A 35 -2.37 2.15 2.22
C ILE A 35 -3.88 2.21 2.09
N GLY A 36 -4.63 1.45 2.90
CA GLY A 36 -6.08 1.33 2.80
C GLY A 36 -6.81 2.69 2.85
N PRO A 37 -6.59 3.51 3.89
CA PRO A 37 -7.18 4.85 3.99
C PRO A 37 -6.74 5.79 2.86
N VAL A 38 -5.50 5.68 2.39
CA VAL A 38 -4.97 6.58 1.34
C VAL A 38 -5.58 6.23 -0.02
N TYR A 39 -5.76 4.95 -0.32
CA TYR A 39 -6.41 4.51 -1.55
C TYR A 39 -7.89 4.94 -1.61
N GLN A 40 -8.59 4.96 -0.48
CA GLN A 40 -9.97 5.49 -0.40
C GLN A 40 -10.05 6.99 -0.70
N MET A 41 -8.97 7.73 -0.46
CA MET A 41 -8.90 9.17 -0.73
C MET A 41 -8.34 9.50 -2.13
N LYS A 42 -8.06 8.51 -2.98
CA LYS A 42 -7.38 8.72 -4.27
C LYS A 42 -8.10 9.73 -5.17
N ASP A 43 -9.43 9.74 -5.16
CA ASP A 43 -10.25 10.61 -6.02
C ASP A 43 -10.18 12.09 -5.59
N THR A 44 -9.63 12.37 -4.41
CA THR A 44 -9.39 13.74 -3.90
C THR A 44 -8.01 14.27 -4.25
N ILE A 45 -7.17 13.46 -4.90
CA ILE A 45 -5.79 13.80 -5.27
C ILE A 45 -5.76 14.07 -6.77
N ASN A 46 -5.63 15.34 -7.15
CA ASN A 46 -5.68 15.77 -8.56
C ASN A 46 -4.31 15.65 -9.29
N GLY A 47 -3.33 14.96 -8.71
CA GLY A 47 -1.96 14.90 -9.20
C GLY A 47 -1.64 13.55 -9.86
N VAL A 48 -1.25 13.57 -11.13
CA VAL A 48 -0.95 12.34 -11.92
C VAL A 48 0.20 11.54 -11.31
N ARG A 49 1.23 12.22 -10.77
CA ARG A 49 2.37 11.55 -10.10
C ARG A 49 1.92 10.83 -8.82
N GLU A 50 1.07 11.50 -8.07
CA GLU A 50 0.54 11.02 -6.80
C GLU A 50 -0.40 9.84 -7.01
N GLU A 51 -1.29 9.94 -8.00
CA GLU A 51 -2.19 8.87 -8.41
C GLU A 51 -1.44 7.63 -8.91
N ALA A 52 -0.41 7.81 -9.75
CA ALA A 52 0.43 6.71 -10.22
C ALA A 52 1.15 6.00 -9.07
N SER A 53 1.67 6.78 -8.11
CA SER A 53 2.37 6.24 -6.94
C SER A 53 1.43 5.42 -6.04
N LEU A 54 0.18 5.85 -5.90
CA LEU A 54 -0.84 5.12 -5.16
C LEU A 54 -1.26 3.82 -5.85
N HIS A 55 -1.50 3.86 -7.16
CA HIS A 55 -1.79 2.65 -7.92
C HIS A 55 -0.63 1.65 -7.87
N PHE A 56 0.62 2.13 -7.94
CA PHE A 56 1.80 1.29 -7.79
C PHE A 56 1.85 0.61 -6.41
N ALA A 57 1.74 1.39 -5.32
CA ALA A 57 1.77 0.85 -3.96
C ALA A 57 0.64 -0.15 -3.70
N TYR A 58 -0.56 0.15 -4.17
CA TYR A 58 -1.72 -0.74 -4.02
C TYR A 58 -1.59 -2.01 -4.88
N GLY A 59 -1.11 -1.89 -6.12
CA GLY A 59 -0.87 -3.03 -7.01
C GLY A 59 0.17 -3.99 -6.42
N LEU A 60 1.26 -3.46 -5.86
CA LEU A 60 2.25 -4.27 -5.13
C LEU A 60 1.59 -5.04 -3.99
N LEU A 61 0.77 -4.36 -3.18
CA LEU A 61 0.07 -4.98 -2.05
C LEU A 61 -0.84 -6.14 -2.48
N LEU A 62 -1.58 -5.98 -3.56
CA LEU A 62 -2.42 -7.04 -4.12
C LEU A 62 -1.61 -8.26 -4.57
N MET A 63 -0.45 -8.04 -5.22
CA MET A 63 0.43 -9.13 -5.64
C MET A 63 0.88 -9.98 -4.44
N ARG A 64 1.25 -9.36 -3.32
CA ARG A 64 1.63 -10.13 -2.12
C ARG A 64 0.46 -10.84 -1.47
N GLN A 65 -0.70 -10.21 -1.39
CA GLN A 65 -1.88 -10.91 -0.90
C GLN A 65 -2.14 -12.17 -1.72
N GLN A 66 -1.99 -12.08 -3.04
CA GLN A 66 -2.08 -13.23 -3.94
C GLN A 66 -1.01 -14.29 -3.61
N ASP A 67 0.26 -13.92 -3.46
CA ASP A 67 1.34 -14.85 -3.06
C ASP A 67 0.99 -15.57 -1.74
N PHE A 68 0.49 -14.83 -0.74
CA PHE A 68 0.07 -15.40 0.54
C PHE A 68 -1.15 -16.33 0.42
N GLN A 69 -2.13 -16.01 -0.46
CA GLN A 69 -3.25 -16.91 -0.76
C GLN A 69 -2.75 -18.19 -1.45
N GLU A 70 -1.88 -18.05 -2.45
CA GLU A 70 -1.32 -19.18 -3.21
C GLU A 70 -0.50 -20.11 -2.31
N ALA A 71 0.36 -19.57 -1.45
CA ALA A 71 1.12 -20.35 -0.47
C ALA A 71 0.19 -21.10 0.50
N ARG A 72 -0.89 -20.46 0.97
CA ARG A 72 -1.89 -21.10 1.84
C ARG A 72 -2.64 -22.24 1.15
N LEU A 73 -2.94 -22.09 -0.14
CA LEU A 73 -3.63 -23.13 -0.92
C LEU A 73 -2.70 -24.32 -1.20
N ALA A 74 -1.41 -24.06 -1.48
CA ALA A 74 -0.42 -25.11 -1.70
C ALA A 74 -0.12 -25.96 -0.46
N ASP A 75 -0.23 -25.40 0.75
CA ASP A 75 -0.03 -26.13 2.01
C ASP A 75 -1.22 -27.06 2.37
N CYS A 76 -2.37 -26.91 1.68
CA CYS A 76 -3.57 -27.71 1.89
C CYS A 76 -3.76 -28.84 0.86
N SER A 77 -2.84 -29.01 -0.10
CA SER A 77 -2.86 -30.03 -1.17
C SER A 77 -1.75 -31.05 -1.01
#